data_AF-A0A140L4A1-F1
#
_entry.id   AF-A0A140L4A1-F1
#
_cell.length_a   1.000
_cell.length_b   1.000
_cell.length_c   1.000
_cell.angle_alpha   90.00
_cell.angle_beta   90.00
_cell.angle_gamma   90.00
#
_symmetry.space_group_name_H-M   'P 1'
#
loop_
_entity.id
_entity.type
_entity.pdbx_description
1 polymer ?
#
loop_
_entity_poly.entity_id
_entity_poly.type
_entity_poly.pdbx_seq_one_letter_code
_entity_poly.pdbx_strand_id
1 'polypeptide(L)' 'MTDFLNEQSYELEEYDEQLVRRLIEKVTVHDDSIEVEFKSGIVINIEI' A
#
# COMPACT_ATOMS: atom_id res chain seq x y z
N MET A 1 12.38 -0.58 -9.09
CA MET A 1 11.37 -0.63 -7.99
C MET A 1 9.98 -0.42 -8.54
N THR A 2 9.80 0.59 -9.40
CA THR A 2 8.61 0.78 -10.24
C THR A 2 8.34 -0.45 -11.12
N ASP A 3 9.37 -1.14 -11.58
CA ASP A 3 9.25 -2.34 -12.43
C ASP A 3 8.50 -3.49 -11.76
N PHE A 4 8.66 -3.69 -10.44
CA PHE A 4 7.95 -4.76 -9.70
C PHE A 4 6.43 -4.53 -9.65
N LEU A 5 6.02 -3.26 -9.54
CA LEU A 5 4.62 -2.86 -9.57
C LEU A 5 4.07 -2.87 -11.00
N ASN A 6 4.88 -2.48 -11.99
CA ASN A 6 4.51 -2.47 -13.41
C ASN A 6 4.49 -3.86 -14.06
N GLU A 7 5.22 -4.84 -13.50
CA GLU A 7 5.18 -6.26 -13.90
C GLU A 7 3.96 -7.00 -13.33
N GLN A 8 3.20 -6.39 -12.42
CA GLN A 8 1.92 -6.96 -12.00
C GLN A 8 0.93 -6.81 -13.14
N SER A 9 0.53 -7.93 -13.74
CA SER A 9 -0.35 -8.02 -14.92
C SER A 9 -1.79 -7.52 -14.69
N TYR A 10 -2.10 -7.05 -13.49
CA TYR A 10 -3.44 -6.67 -13.04
C TYR A 10 -3.35 -5.27 -12.44
N GLU A 11 -4.15 -4.34 -12.96
CA GLU A 11 -4.61 -3.25 -12.10
C GLU A 11 -5.27 -3.90 -10.88
N LEU A 12 -4.97 -3.45 -9.66
CA LEU A 12 -5.60 -3.97 -8.45
C LEU A 12 -7.11 -3.66 -8.48
N GLU A 13 -7.90 -4.49 -9.16
CA GLU A 13 -9.36 -4.44 -9.15
C GLU A 13 -9.92 -5.04 -7.85
N GLU A 14 -9.19 -5.99 -7.25
CA GLU A 14 -9.55 -6.68 -6.01
C GLU A 14 -8.40 -6.66 -4.98
N TYR A 15 -8.77 -6.65 -3.70
CA TYR A 15 -7.83 -6.67 -2.58
C TYR A 15 -7.13 -8.04 -2.44
N ASP A 16 -5.80 -8.08 -2.57
CA ASP A 16 -4.98 -9.26 -2.28
C ASP A 16 -4.36 -9.17 -0.87
N GLU A 17 -4.89 -9.97 0.06
CA GLU A 17 -4.42 -10.02 1.45
C GLU A 17 -2.95 -10.44 1.58
N GLN A 18 -2.46 -11.33 0.73
CA GLN A 18 -1.08 -11.81 0.78
C GLN A 18 -0.11 -10.70 0.34
N LEU A 19 -0.47 -9.96 -0.71
CA LEU A 19 0.31 -8.82 -1.17
C LEU A 19 0.36 -7.71 -0.12
N VAL A 20 -0.79 -7.38 0.47
CA VAL A 20 -0.89 -6.35 1.51
C VAL A 20 -0.05 -6.73 2.73
N ARG A 21 -0.12 -7.97 3.22
CA ARG A 21 0.75 -8.43 4.33
C ARG A 21 2.24 -8.42 3.99
N ARG A 22 2.58 -8.61 2.72
CA ARG A 22 3.97 -8.60 2.25
C ARG A 22 4.54 -7.18 2.18
N LEU A 23 3.73 -6.19 1.80
CA LEU A 23 4.19 -4.83 1.50
C LEU A 23 3.95 -3.84 2.64
N ILE A 24 2.87 -3.98 3.39
CA ILE A 24 2.46 -3.03 4.42
C ILE A 24 3.05 -3.42 5.77
N GLU A 25 3.71 -2.47 6.42
CA GLU A 25 4.18 -2.58 7.80
C GLU A 25 3.08 -2.16 8.77
N LYS A 26 2.48 -0.99 8.53
CA LYS A 26 1.47 -0.40 9.42
C LYS A 26 0.50 0.49 8.64
N VAL A 27 -0.75 0.52 9.08
CA VAL A 27 -1.76 1.50 8.65
C VAL A 27 -2.24 2.27 9.87
N THR A 28 -2.20 3.59 9.81
CA THR A 28 -2.74 4.49 10.83
C THR A 28 -3.91 5.25 10.24
N VAL A 29 -5.07 5.19 10.90
CA VAL A 29 -6.28 5.90 10.47
C VAL A 29 -6.46 7.11 11.39
N HIS A 30 -6.55 8.29 10.78
CA HIS A 30 -6.90 9.55 11.42
C HIS A 30 -8.34 9.93 11.05
N ASP A 31 -8.83 11.05 11.60
CA ASP A 31 -10.19 11.51 11.35
C ASP A 31 -10.41 11.89 9.86
N ASP A 32 -9.42 12.53 9.23
CA ASP A 32 -9.51 13.05 7.85
C ASP A 32 -8.43 12.45 6.91
N SER A 33 -7.63 11.49 7.38
CA SER A 33 -6.55 10.93 6.58
C SER A 33 -6.19 9.50 6.96
N ILE A 34 -5.52 8.81 6.03
CA ILE A 34 -4.96 7.49 6.22
C ILE A 34 -3.48 7.56 5.91
N GLU A 35 -2.67 7.13 6.88
CA GLU A 35 -1.23 6.95 6.70
C GLU A 35 -0.91 5.46 6.53
N VAL A 36 -0.20 5.13 5.46
CA VAL A 36 0.22 3.77 5.13
C VAL A 36 1.74 3.71 5.10
N GLU A 37 2.32 2.92 6.00
CA GLU A 37 3.75 2.66 6.08
C GLU A 37 4.06 1.31 5.44
N PHE A 38 4.93 1.33 4.44
CA PHE A 38 5.41 0.14 3.75
C PHE A 38 6.66 -0.41 4.42
N LYS A 39 6.87 -1.73 4.35
CA LYS A 39 8.08 -2.39 4.87
C LYS A 39 9.37 -1.90 4.22
N SER A 40 9.28 -1.24 3.07
CA SER A 40 10.38 -0.55 2.40
C SER A 40 10.77 0.78 3.05
N GLY A 41 10.02 1.25 4.06
CA GLY A 41 10.19 2.56 4.70
C GLY A 41 9.50 3.70 3.96
N ILE A 42 8.72 3.41 2.91
CA ILE A 42 7.90 4.41 2.22
C ILE A 42 6.66 4.70 3.05
N VAL A 43 6.32 5.98 3.21
CA VAL A 43 5.10 6.43 3.88
C VAL A 43 4.23 7.14 2.86
N ILE A 44 2.97 6.72 2.76
CA ILE A 44 1.96 7.35 1.92
C ILE A 44 0.88 7.92 2.82
N ASN A 45 0.53 9.19 2.61
CA ASN A 45 -0.58 9.84 3.28
C ASN A 45 -1.69 10.11 2.25
N ILE A 46 -2.91 9.70 2.60
CA ILE A 46 -4.10 9.81 1.76
C ILE A 46 -5.12 10.65 2.53
N GLU A 47 -5.49 11.79 1.99
CA GLU A 47 -6.59 12.61 2.54
C GLU A 47 -7.94 11.97 2.12
N ILE A 48 -8.88 11.89 3.08
CA ILE A 48 -10.23 11.30 2.89
C ILE A 48 -11.21 12.36 2.38
#